data_AF-A0A4Q2YFR8-F1
#
_entry.id   AF-A0A4Q2YFR8-F1
#
_cell.length_a   1.000
_cell.length_b   1.000
_cell.length_c   1.000
_cell.angle_alpha   90.00
_cell.angle_beta   90.00
_cell.angle_gamma   90.00
#
_symmetry.space_group_name_H-M   'P 1'
#
loop_
_entity.id
_entity.type
_entity.pdbx_description
1 polymer ?
#
loop_
_entity_poly.entity_id
_entity_poly.type
_entity_poly.pdbx_seq_one_letter_code
_entity_poly.pdbx_strand_id
1 'polypeptide(L)'
;MKSIASRLPLLCLPFLAGTLTVHADDNVAINGDFEKAAAAGDWPANWAKPKAGGEWGKEGTNRFLSLKTVTPNEMVMIYHEFKIPAGSKKLEISWKQRVTGLKRGAQPWFDARILLEWANADRVKISGKPKAPNVSKDTTGWEEKSITIDVPEYAAFLQFMPCLFQAEAGTFDLDDIVVKVLDVPAADPQ
;
A
#
# COMPACT_ATOMS: atom_id res chain seq x y z
N MET A 1 -29.87 74.05 11.24
CA MET A 1 -30.15 73.17 10.09
C MET A 1 -28.92 72.27 9.90
N LYS A 2 -29.09 70.95 10.08
CA LYS A 2 -28.01 69.95 10.01
C LYS A 2 -27.92 69.43 8.57
N SER A 3 -26.72 69.46 7.96
CA SER A 3 -26.43 68.79 6.69
C SER A 3 -25.75 67.43 6.96
N ILE A 4 -26.18 66.43 6.20
CA ILE A 4 -25.91 65.00 6.37
C ILE A 4 -24.66 64.61 5.57
N ALA A 5 -23.68 63.99 6.23
CA ALA A 5 -22.56 63.32 5.56
C ALA A 5 -22.86 61.83 5.42
N SER A 6 -23.05 61.37 4.18
CA SER A 6 -23.19 59.96 3.81
C SER A 6 -21.81 59.29 3.77
N ARG A 7 -21.65 58.15 4.45
CA ARG A 7 -20.51 57.24 4.26
C ARG A 7 -21.03 55.80 4.17
N LEU A 8 -20.85 55.22 2.99
CA LEU A 8 -21.15 53.84 2.63
C LEU A 8 -20.05 52.91 3.20
N PRO A 9 -20.36 51.79 3.88
CA PRO A 9 -19.33 50.84 4.26
C PRO A 9 -19.11 49.83 3.13
N LEU A 10 -17.85 49.73 2.69
CA LEU A 10 -17.36 48.70 1.77
C LEU A 10 -17.24 47.39 2.58
N LEU A 11 -18.14 46.44 2.32
CA LEU A 11 -18.14 45.11 2.93
C LEU A 11 -17.08 44.24 2.24
N CYS A 12 -15.92 44.09 2.88
CA CYS A 12 -14.85 43.19 2.44
C CYS A 12 -15.18 41.77 2.94
N LEU A 13 -15.65 40.89 2.06
CA LEU A 13 -15.80 39.46 2.37
C LEU A 13 -14.41 38.81 2.48
N PRO A 14 -14.06 38.14 3.60
CA PRO A 14 -12.85 37.34 3.64
C PRO A 14 -13.06 36.06 2.82
N PHE A 15 -12.17 35.85 1.85
CA PHE A 15 -12.02 34.59 1.14
C PHE A 15 -11.50 33.55 2.15
N LEU A 16 -12.34 32.61 2.54
CA LEU A 16 -11.94 31.53 3.44
C LEU A 16 -11.10 30.52 2.61
N ALA A 17 -9.78 30.69 2.63
CA ALA A 17 -8.85 29.72 2.09
C ALA A 17 -8.86 28.48 3.00
N GLY A 18 -9.55 27.43 2.59
CA GLY A 18 -9.48 26.14 3.25
C GLY A 18 -8.07 25.57 3.12
N THR A 19 -7.34 25.50 4.22
CA THR A 19 -6.08 24.76 4.31
C THR A 19 -6.39 23.27 4.26
N LEU A 20 -5.94 22.58 3.22
CA LEU A 20 -5.83 21.13 3.23
C LEU A 20 -4.73 20.75 4.22
N THR A 21 -5.12 20.32 5.41
CA THR A 21 -4.21 19.69 6.37
C THR A 21 -3.88 18.30 5.85
N VAL A 22 -2.68 18.09 5.31
CA VAL A 22 -2.16 16.74 5.05
C VAL A 22 -1.72 16.18 6.40
N HIS A 23 -2.47 15.22 6.94
CA HIS A 23 -2.08 14.53 8.17
C HIS A 23 -0.99 13.50 7.84
N ALA A 24 0.08 13.47 8.62
CA ALA A 24 1.12 12.43 8.54
C ALA A 24 0.61 11.05 9.02
N ASP A 25 -0.61 10.98 9.58
CA ASP A 25 -1.25 9.77 10.13
C ASP A 25 -1.99 8.91 9.08
N ASP A 26 -1.94 9.28 7.79
CA ASP A 26 -2.75 8.63 6.76
C ASP A 26 -2.13 7.35 6.18
N ASN A 27 -0.88 7.02 6.53
CA ASN A 27 -0.23 5.77 6.10
C ASN A 27 -0.48 4.61 7.08
N VAL A 28 -1.18 3.58 6.63
CA VAL A 28 -1.49 2.39 7.44
C VAL A 28 -0.44 1.28 7.35
N ALA A 29 0.54 1.39 6.45
CA ALA A 29 1.63 0.44 6.32
C ALA A 29 2.74 0.73 7.34
N ILE A 30 2.66 0.09 8.51
CA ILE A 30 3.66 0.24 9.58
C ILE A 30 4.96 -0.48 9.19
N ASN A 31 6.11 0.20 9.29
CA ASN A 31 7.44 -0.35 8.97
C ASN A 31 7.51 -0.86 7.51
N GLY A 32 6.88 -0.17 6.58
CA GLY A 32 6.88 -0.52 5.16
C GLY A 32 8.20 -0.26 4.42
N ASP A 33 9.12 0.47 5.07
CA ASP A 33 10.54 0.63 4.70
C ASP A 33 11.41 -0.55 5.19
N PHE A 34 10.84 -1.44 6.00
CA PHE A 34 11.49 -2.66 6.48
C PHE A 34 12.77 -2.49 7.31
N GLU A 35 13.09 -1.28 7.76
CA GLU A 35 14.34 -1.01 8.46
C GLU A 35 14.35 -1.53 9.91
N LYS A 36 13.17 -1.61 10.54
CA LYS A 36 13.05 -2.08 11.91
C LYS A 36 12.97 -3.60 11.98
N ALA A 37 13.92 -4.22 12.68
CA ALA A 37 13.90 -5.64 12.99
C ALA A 37 12.75 -6.00 13.96
N ALA A 38 12.19 -7.20 13.80
CA ALA A 38 11.43 -7.88 14.84
C ALA A 38 12.35 -8.27 16.02
N ALA A 39 11.77 -8.65 17.15
CA ALA A 39 12.53 -9.02 18.36
C ALA A 39 13.56 -10.14 18.12
N ALA A 40 13.26 -11.10 17.24
CA ALA A 40 14.19 -12.18 16.89
C ALA A 40 15.35 -11.73 15.97
N GLY A 41 15.26 -10.54 15.37
CA GLY A 41 16.32 -9.93 14.56
C GLY A 41 16.46 -10.46 13.13
N ASP A 42 15.64 -11.43 12.71
CA ASP A 42 15.77 -12.14 11.43
C ASP A 42 14.71 -11.75 10.38
N TRP A 43 13.79 -10.86 10.74
CA TRP A 43 12.66 -10.43 9.90
C TRP A 43 12.25 -8.99 10.26
N PRO A 44 11.63 -8.19 9.37
CA PRO A 44 11.13 -6.88 9.75
C PRO A 44 9.96 -6.98 10.72
N ALA A 45 9.93 -6.08 11.69
CA ALA A 45 8.84 -5.98 12.67
C ALA A 45 7.50 -5.72 11.96
N ASN A 46 6.43 -6.29 12.50
CA ASN A 46 5.03 -6.12 12.04
C ASN A 46 4.70 -6.70 10.66
N TRP A 47 5.64 -7.33 9.96
CA TRP A 47 5.38 -7.97 8.67
C TRP A 47 5.29 -9.48 8.78
N ALA A 48 4.38 -10.08 8.01
CA ALA A 48 4.24 -11.53 7.97
C ALA A 48 5.44 -12.16 7.26
N LYS A 49 5.90 -13.30 7.77
CA LYS A 49 6.98 -14.10 7.18
C LYS A 49 6.38 -15.23 6.33
N PRO A 50 6.78 -15.41 5.06
CA PRO A 50 6.29 -16.52 4.27
C PRO A 50 6.86 -17.83 4.79
N LYS A 51 6.19 -18.96 4.52
CA LYS A 51 6.64 -20.28 4.97
C LYS A 51 8.02 -20.67 4.39
N ALA A 52 8.30 -20.24 3.17
CA ALA A 52 9.55 -20.46 2.45
C ALA A 52 9.79 -19.33 1.45
N GLY A 53 11.04 -19.16 1.02
CA GLY A 53 11.42 -18.24 -0.05
C GLY A 53 11.37 -16.75 0.32
N GLY A 54 11.18 -16.40 1.60
CA GLY A 54 11.27 -15.02 2.06
C GLY A 54 12.63 -14.73 2.68
N GLU A 55 13.21 -13.59 2.30
CA GLU A 55 14.43 -13.06 2.90
C GLU A 55 14.21 -11.59 3.30
N TRP A 56 14.78 -11.21 4.44
CA TRP A 56 14.90 -9.80 4.82
C TRP A 56 16.22 -9.28 4.25
N GLY A 57 16.16 -8.82 3.00
CA GLY A 57 17.32 -8.43 2.21
C GLY A 57 18.06 -7.21 2.77
N LYS A 58 19.29 -7.01 2.31
CA LYS A 58 20.12 -5.86 2.65
C LYS A 58 20.96 -5.41 1.46
N GLU A 59 20.94 -4.12 1.16
CA GLU A 59 21.80 -3.48 0.15
C GLU A 59 22.39 -2.19 0.75
N GLY A 60 23.68 -2.20 1.07
CA GLY A 60 24.30 -1.12 1.83
C GLY A 60 23.69 -0.99 3.24
N THR A 61 23.09 0.15 3.54
CA THR A 61 22.34 0.38 4.79
C THR A 61 20.86 0.00 4.68
N ASN A 62 20.35 -0.15 3.46
CA ASN A 62 18.94 -0.36 3.16
C ASN A 62 18.52 -1.80 3.44
N ARG A 63 17.31 -2.00 3.97
CA ARG A 63 16.63 -3.28 4.13
C ARG A 63 15.42 -3.34 3.22
N PHE A 64 15.05 -4.54 2.80
CA PHE A 64 13.89 -4.74 1.93
C PHE A 64 13.33 -6.15 2.12
N LEU A 65 12.10 -6.39 1.65
CA LEU A 65 11.55 -7.74 1.56
C LEU A 65 11.93 -8.36 0.22
N SER A 66 12.42 -9.60 0.25
CA SER A 66 12.70 -10.37 -0.96
C SER A 66 11.90 -11.67 -0.95
N LEU A 67 11.22 -11.95 -2.05
CA LEU A 67 10.57 -13.22 -2.34
C LEU A 67 11.34 -13.92 -3.45
N LYS A 68 11.71 -15.18 -3.24
CA LYS A 68 12.50 -15.97 -4.18
C LYS A 68 11.88 -17.32 -4.40
N THR A 69 11.78 -17.75 -5.66
CA THR A 69 11.33 -19.10 -5.99
C THR A 69 12.28 -20.12 -5.35
N VAL A 70 11.72 -21.04 -4.58
CA VAL A 70 12.45 -22.18 -3.98
C VAL A 70 12.24 -23.42 -4.83
N THR A 71 10.97 -23.78 -5.04
CA THR A 71 10.54 -24.85 -5.92
C THR A 71 9.84 -24.24 -7.13
N PRO A 72 10.21 -24.60 -8.37
CA PRO A 72 9.53 -24.10 -9.55
C PRO A 72 8.02 -24.33 -9.53
N ASN A 73 7.25 -23.31 -9.92
CA ASN A 73 5.79 -23.32 -9.99
C ASN A 73 5.05 -23.41 -8.64
N GLU A 74 5.76 -23.40 -7.51
CA GLU A 74 5.13 -23.19 -6.21
C GLU A 74 4.93 -21.70 -5.94
N MET A 75 3.87 -21.38 -5.21
CA MET A 75 3.59 -20.00 -4.83
C MET A 75 4.44 -19.60 -3.62
N VAL A 76 5.24 -18.55 -3.79
CA VAL A 76 5.92 -17.85 -2.69
C VAL A 76 5.15 -16.57 -2.44
N MET A 77 4.58 -16.42 -1.25
CA MET A 77 3.65 -15.33 -0.94
C MET A 77 3.77 -14.91 0.52
N ILE A 78 3.82 -13.59 0.74
CA ILE A 78 3.52 -13.00 2.03
C ILE A 78 2.02 -12.73 2.09
N TYR A 79 1.36 -13.13 3.16
CA TYR A 79 -0.01 -12.71 3.46
C TYR A 79 0.06 -11.63 4.53
N HIS A 80 -0.24 -10.38 4.17
CA HIS A 80 -0.26 -9.28 5.11
C HIS A 80 -1.60 -8.54 5.03
N GLU A 81 -2.01 -7.91 6.12
CA GLU A 81 -3.29 -7.21 6.19
C GLU A 81 -3.09 -5.82 6.75
N PHE A 82 -3.54 -4.83 6.00
CA PHE A 82 -3.62 -3.47 6.48
C PHE A 82 -5.02 -3.22 7.02
N LYS A 83 -5.10 -2.79 8.29
CA LYS A 83 -6.36 -2.31 8.86
C LYS A 83 -6.69 -0.97 8.22
N ILE A 84 -7.86 -0.88 7.62
CA ILE A 84 -8.34 0.33 6.96
C ILE A 84 -9.23 1.11 7.94
N PRO A 85 -9.00 2.43 8.13
CA PRO A 85 -9.86 3.25 8.97
C PRO A 85 -11.31 3.21 8.50
N ALA A 86 -12.24 3.17 9.45
CA ALA A 86 -13.66 3.15 9.14
C ALA A 86 -14.05 4.40 8.34
N GLY A 87 -14.91 4.21 7.33
CA GLY A 87 -15.39 5.30 6.48
C GLY A 87 -14.43 5.73 5.35
N SER A 88 -13.21 5.17 5.28
CA SER A 88 -12.31 5.37 4.14
C SER A 88 -13.01 5.04 2.83
N LYS A 89 -12.80 5.87 1.80
CA LYS A 89 -13.41 5.69 0.46
C LYS A 89 -12.40 5.33 -0.62
N LYS A 90 -11.13 5.67 -0.40
CA LYS A 90 -10.09 5.52 -1.40
C LYS A 90 -8.72 5.38 -0.75
N LEU A 91 -7.91 4.48 -1.29
CA LEU A 91 -6.52 4.30 -0.90
C LEU A 91 -5.60 4.58 -2.09
N GLU A 92 -4.44 5.16 -1.81
CA GLU A 92 -3.27 5.08 -2.67
C GLU A 92 -2.29 4.07 -2.07
N ILE A 93 -1.79 3.17 -2.91
CA ILE A 93 -0.77 2.19 -2.54
C ILE A 93 0.44 2.46 -3.42
N SER A 94 1.57 2.79 -2.83
CA SER A 94 2.84 2.95 -3.53
C SER A 94 3.92 2.03 -2.95
N TRP A 95 4.87 1.64 -3.79
CA TRP A 95 5.99 0.80 -3.42
C TRP A 95 7.15 0.94 -4.40
N LYS A 96 8.34 0.55 -3.96
CA LYS A 96 9.46 0.20 -4.83
C LYS A 96 9.50 -1.30 -5.05
N GLN A 97 9.92 -1.69 -6.24
CA GLN A 97 10.11 -3.09 -6.58
C GLN A 97 11.32 -3.32 -7.47
N ARG A 98 11.90 -4.51 -7.37
CA ARG A 98 12.87 -5.02 -8.33
C ARG A 98 12.56 -6.49 -8.62
N VAL A 99 12.59 -6.86 -9.89
CA VAL A 99 12.37 -8.25 -10.32
C VAL A 99 13.56 -8.71 -11.15
N THR A 100 14.13 -9.86 -10.79
CA THR A 100 15.31 -10.41 -11.46
C THR A 100 15.19 -11.90 -11.69
N GLY A 101 15.67 -12.37 -12.84
CA GLY A 101 15.68 -13.79 -13.20
C GLY A 101 14.28 -14.39 -13.33
N LEU A 102 13.26 -13.59 -13.62
CA LEU A 102 11.88 -14.03 -13.68
C LEU A 102 11.66 -14.92 -14.91
N LYS A 103 11.25 -16.16 -14.63
CA LYS A 103 10.66 -17.07 -15.60
C LYS A 103 9.23 -17.35 -15.19
N ARG A 104 8.29 -16.97 -16.06
CA ARG A 104 6.86 -17.21 -15.82
C ARG A 104 6.58 -18.69 -15.76
N GLY A 105 5.55 -19.06 -14.99
CA GLY A 105 5.02 -20.41 -15.00
C GLY A 105 4.19 -20.70 -16.25
N ALA A 106 3.47 -21.82 -16.22
CA ALA A 106 2.69 -22.32 -17.34
C ALA A 106 1.60 -21.37 -17.87
N GLN A 107 1.04 -20.50 -17.01
CA GLN A 107 -0.01 -19.56 -17.39
C GLN A 107 0.55 -18.15 -17.54
N PRO A 108 -0.03 -17.29 -18.40
CA PRO A 108 0.46 -15.94 -18.56
C PRO A 108 0.38 -15.13 -17.26
N TRP A 109 -0.55 -15.41 -16.37
CA TRP A 109 -0.61 -14.73 -15.08
C TRP A 109 0.25 -15.38 -13.98
N PHE A 110 1.09 -16.37 -14.32
CA PHE A 110 2.04 -16.95 -13.37
C PHE A 110 3.35 -16.14 -13.38
N ASP A 111 3.32 -15.01 -12.68
CA ASP A 111 4.36 -13.98 -12.69
C ASP A 111 4.57 -13.38 -11.28
N ALA A 112 5.42 -12.36 -11.18
CA ALA A 112 5.54 -11.56 -9.96
C ALA A 112 4.37 -10.58 -9.88
N ARG A 113 3.65 -10.55 -8.74
CA ARG A 113 2.45 -9.72 -8.60
C ARG A 113 2.11 -9.42 -7.15
N ILE A 114 1.21 -8.48 -6.95
CA ILE A 114 0.58 -8.23 -5.66
C ILE A 114 -0.90 -8.57 -5.81
N LEU A 115 -1.32 -9.66 -5.17
CA LEU A 115 -2.73 -9.98 -5.05
C LEU A 115 -3.35 -9.09 -3.98
N LEU A 116 -4.53 -8.57 -4.27
CA LEU A 116 -5.28 -7.69 -3.38
C LEU A 116 -6.68 -8.28 -3.21
N GLU A 117 -7.12 -8.38 -1.96
CA GLU A 117 -8.47 -8.81 -1.62
C GLU A 117 -8.98 -7.93 -0.48
N TRP A 118 -10.29 -7.75 -0.40
CA TRP A 118 -10.92 -7.03 0.68
C TRP A 118 -11.52 -8.00 1.71
N ALA A 119 -11.49 -7.62 2.98
CA ALA A 119 -12.20 -8.33 4.03
C ALA A 119 -12.92 -7.36 4.98
N ASN A 120 -14.03 -7.83 5.54
CA ASN A 120 -14.80 -7.10 6.54
C ASN A 120 -14.17 -7.24 7.95
N ALA A 121 -14.82 -6.66 8.97
CA ALA A 121 -14.33 -6.70 10.36
C ALA A 121 -14.18 -8.12 10.92
N ASP A 122 -14.99 -9.07 10.45
CA ASP A 122 -14.94 -10.50 10.81
C ASP A 122 -13.90 -11.29 9.99
N ARG A 123 -13.09 -10.59 9.17
CA ARG A 123 -12.08 -11.17 8.26
C ARG A 123 -12.70 -12.08 7.18
N VAL A 124 -13.98 -11.88 6.88
CA VAL A 124 -14.67 -12.52 5.77
C VAL A 124 -14.40 -11.72 4.50
N LYS A 125 -14.02 -12.41 3.43
CA LYS A 125 -13.77 -11.80 2.12
C LYS A 125 -15.03 -11.13 1.58
N ILE A 126 -14.87 -9.95 1.01
CA ILE A 126 -15.94 -9.24 0.30
C ILE A 126 -15.64 -9.20 -1.20
N SER A 127 -16.69 -9.14 -2.02
CA SER A 127 -16.57 -9.14 -3.48
C SER A 127 -16.00 -7.81 -3.99
N GLY A 128 -15.55 -7.79 -5.26
CA GLY A 128 -15.03 -6.58 -5.88
C GLY A 128 -13.56 -6.31 -5.57
N LYS A 129 -12.71 -7.32 -5.76
CA LYS A 129 -11.27 -7.17 -5.51
C LYS A 129 -10.60 -6.20 -6.48
N PRO A 130 -9.57 -5.44 -6.03
CA PRO A 130 -8.81 -4.58 -6.91
C PRO A 130 -8.06 -5.37 -7.98
N LYS A 131 -7.70 -4.69 -9.07
CA LYS A 131 -6.80 -5.26 -10.07
C LYS A 131 -5.43 -5.50 -9.44
N ALA A 132 -4.92 -6.73 -9.55
CA ALA A 132 -3.58 -7.07 -9.10
C ALA A 132 -2.52 -6.41 -10.00
N PRO A 133 -1.66 -5.50 -9.48
CA PRO A 133 -0.49 -5.05 -10.21
C PRO A 133 0.49 -6.22 -10.38
N ASN A 134 1.12 -6.30 -11.54
CA ASN A 134 1.99 -7.41 -11.89
C ASN A 134 3.18 -6.97 -12.74
N VAL A 135 4.21 -7.80 -12.75
CA VAL A 135 5.42 -7.69 -13.54
C VAL A 135 5.73 -9.06 -14.14
N SER A 136 5.86 -9.13 -15.45
CA SER A 136 6.00 -10.37 -16.20
C SER A 136 7.39 -10.58 -16.83
N LYS A 137 8.35 -9.71 -16.49
CA LYS A 137 9.75 -9.75 -16.93
C LYS A 137 10.65 -9.07 -15.89
N ASP A 138 11.97 -9.17 -16.05
CA ASP A 138 12.91 -8.46 -15.21
C ASP A 138 12.75 -6.92 -15.33
N THR A 139 12.99 -6.23 -14.21
CA THR A 139 13.08 -4.77 -14.15
C THR A 139 14.51 -4.30 -14.40
N THR A 140 14.68 -3.03 -14.78
CA THR A 140 16.03 -2.43 -14.89
C THR A 140 16.42 -1.80 -13.56
N GLY A 141 16.62 -2.64 -12.54
CA GLY A 141 16.85 -2.21 -11.16
C GLY A 141 15.55 -1.92 -10.39
N TRP A 142 15.62 -1.01 -9.43
CA TRP A 142 14.48 -0.59 -8.62
C TRP A 142 13.55 0.35 -9.40
N GLU A 143 12.25 0.07 -9.37
CA GLU A 143 11.19 0.87 -9.98
C GLU A 143 10.16 1.28 -8.93
N GLU A 144 9.70 2.54 -8.99
CA GLU A 144 8.59 3.03 -8.17
C GLU A 144 7.26 2.79 -8.87
N LYS A 145 6.27 2.30 -8.12
CA LYS A 145 4.91 2.02 -8.59
C LYS A 145 3.90 2.67 -7.64
N SER A 146 2.74 3.02 -8.18
CA SER A 146 1.58 3.44 -7.39
C SER A 146 0.29 2.98 -8.07
N ILE A 147 -0.73 2.68 -7.28
CA ILE A 147 -2.12 2.46 -7.72
C ILE A 147 -3.07 3.16 -6.76
N THR A 148 -4.22 3.57 -7.29
CA THR A 148 -5.35 4.04 -6.49
C THR A 148 -6.49 3.04 -6.57
N ILE A 149 -7.10 2.73 -5.44
CA ILE A 149 -8.21 1.77 -5.34
C ILE A 149 -9.34 2.34 -4.51
N ASP A 150 -10.57 2.08 -4.92
CA ASP A 150 -11.76 2.43 -4.14
C ASP A 150 -11.96 1.41 -3.02
N VAL A 151 -12.33 1.91 -1.84
CA VAL A 151 -12.63 1.09 -0.65
C VAL A 151 -14.11 0.75 -0.69
N PRO A 152 -14.49 -0.54 -0.83
CA PRO A 152 -15.89 -0.91 -0.83
C PRO A 152 -16.51 -0.72 0.55
N GLU A 153 -17.83 -0.62 0.59
CA GLU A 153 -18.57 -0.54 1.84
C GLU A 153 -18.27 -1.76 2.72
N TYR A 154 -18.18 -1.54 4.04
CA TYR A 154 -17.87 -2.56 5.04
C TYR A 154 -16.46 -3.17 4.99
N ALA A 155 -15.57 -2.70 4.10
CA ALA A 155 -14.16 -3.08 4.15
C ALA A 155 -13.51 -2.60 5.46
N ALA A 156 -12.86 -3.52 6.16
CA ALA A 156 -12.07 -3.23 7.35
C ALA A 156 -10.58 -3.57 7.17
N PHE A 157 -10.28 -4.46 6.21
CA PHE A 157 -8.92 -4.87 5.90
C PHE A 157 -8.68 -4.94 4.41
N LEU A 158 -7.51 -4.46 3.99
CA LEU A 158 -6.91 -4.78 2.70
C LEU A 158 -5.93 -5.96 2.91
N GLN A 159 -6.21 -7.10 2.29
CA GLN A 159 -5.27 -8.21 2.21
C GLN A 159 -4.26 -7.90 1.10
N PHE A 160 -3.01 -7.64 1.50
CA PHE A 160 -1.89 -7.33 0.64
C PHE A 160 -0.98 -8.54 0.52
N MET A 161 -0.93 -9.14 -0.68
CA MET A 161 -0.30 -10.42 -0.92
C MET A 161 0.72 -10.36 -2.06
N PRO A 162 1.91 -9.78 -1.85
CA PRO A 162 2.99 -9.85 -2.83
C PRO A 162 3.43 -11.31 -2.99
N CYS A 163 3.60 -11.75 -4.23
CA CYS A 163 3.94 -13.12 -4.53
C CYS A 163 4.70 -13.31 -5.84
N LEU A 164 5.47 -14.38 -5.88
CA LEU A 164 5.84 -15.09 -7.09
C LEU A 164 4.75 -16.13 -7.33
N PHE A 165 3.77 -15.79 -8.17
CA PHE A 165 2.56 -16.58 -8.34
C PHE A 165 2.81 -17.76 -9.26
N GLN A 166 3.24 -18.89 -8.69
CA GLN A 166 3.58 -20.10 -9.47
C GLN A 166 4.60 -19.82 -10.59
N ALA A 167 5.52 -18.89 -10.37
CA ALA A 167 6.61 -18.63 -11.30
C ALA A 167 7.58 -19.83 -11.31
N GLU A 168 8.16 -20.14 -12.47
CA GLU A 168 9.17 -21.20 -12.60
C GLU A 168 10.48 -20.79 -11.89
N ALA A 169 10.84 -19.52 -11.97
CA ALA A 169 11.99 -18.94 -11.28
C ALA A 169 11.80 -17.43 -11.12
N GLY A 170 12.52 -16.83 -10.18
CA GLY A 170 12.57 -15.39 -10.04
C GLY A 170 12.88 -14.94 -8.63
N THR A 171 13.24 -13.67 -8.52
CA THR A 171 13.27 -12.92 -7.26
C THR A 171 12.42 -11.67 -7.43
N PHE A 172 11.58 -11.37 -6.45
CA PHE A 172 10.73 -10.20 -6.37
C PHE A 172 11.03 -9.47 -5.07
N ASP A 173 11.81 -8.40 -5.18
CA ASP A 173 12.14 -7.52 -4.08
C ASP A 173 11.11 -6.40 -3.99
N LEU A 174 10.73 -6.02 -2.77
CA LEU A 174 9.82 -4.93 -2.47
C LEU A 174 10.39 -4.06 -1.36
N ASP A 175 10.18 -2.75 -1.49
CA ASP A 175 10.62 -1.75 -0.52
C ASP A 175 9.67 -0.55 -0.48
N ASP A 176 9.78 0.30 0.54
CA ASP A 176 9.03 1.54 0.71
C ASP A 176 7.51 1.37 0.50
N ILE A 177 6.91 0.35 1.12
CA ILE A 177 5.46 0.14 1.04
C ILE A 177 4.72 1.23 1.80
N VAL A 178 3.85 1.94 1.11
CA VAL A 178 3.01 3.00 1.65
C VAL A 178 1.57 2.75 1.24
N VAL A 179 0.65 2.83 2.20
CA VAL A 179 -0.79 2.70 1.96
C VAL A 179 -1.47 3.91 2.59
N LYS A 180 -1.76 4.92 1.78
CA LYS A 180 -2.38 6.17 2.21
C LYS A 180 -3.89 6.15 2.05
N VAL A 181 -4.61 6.65 3.04
CA VAL A 181 -6.03 7.00 2.90
C VAL A 181 -6.12 8.36 2.23
N LEU A 182 -6.80 8.45 1.08
CA LEU A 182 -6.90 9.71 0.32
C LEU A 182 -8.10 10.58 0.70
N ASP A 183 -9.15 9.97 1.25
CA ASP A 183 -10.34 10.65 1.74
C ASP A 183 -10.56 10.26 3.21
N VAL A 184 -10.11 11.11 4.13
CA VAL A 184 -10.41 10.97 5.56
C VAL A 184 -11.85 11.48 5.77
N PRO A 185 -12.81 10.64 6.21
CA PRO A 185 -14.11 11.14 6.58
C PRO A 185 -13.92 12.19 7.69
N ALA A 186 -14.59 13.34 7.56
CA ALA A 186 -14.56 14.38 8.58
C ALA A 186 -14.83 13.74 9.95
N ALA A 187 -13.97 14.00 10.93
CA ALA A 187 -14.16 13.50 12.29
C ALA A 187 -15.55 13.95 12.75
N ASP A 188 -16.37 13.00 13.22
CA ASP A 188 -17.65 13.33 13.85
C ASP A 188 -17.36 14.31 15.00
N PRO A 189 -17.99 15.50 15.02
CA PRO A 189 -17.90 16.35 16.19
C PRO A 189 -18.55 15.62 17.36
N GLN A 190 -17.75 15.29 18.38
CA GLN A 190 -18.23 14.80 19.68
C GLN A 190 -19.09 15.86 20.38
#